data_AF-U3GFT7-F1
#
_entry.id   AF-U3GFT7-F1
#
_cell.length_a   1.000
_cell.length_b   1.000
_cell.length_c   1.000
_cell.angle_alpha   90.00
_cell.angle_beta   90.00
_cell.angle_gamma   90.00
#
_symmetry.space_group_name_H-M   'P 1'
#
loop_
_entity.id
_entity.type
_entity.pdbx_description
1 polymer ?
#
loop_
_entity_poly.entity_id
_entity_poly.type
_entity_poly.pdbx_seq_one_letter_code
_entity_poly.pdbx_strand_id
1 'polypeptide(L)'
;MRISLVITHDELIFCVPQKSPNLVHGVDFRVGQNMCRDTGKQLEAARPHVLGQCAREERDRRLMAADALFSKAMDSGDAPKAQQVGQYRQALREVPEQPRFPANFTWPDIPDALSDPAPSNDQNTKTQTTDT
;
A
#
# COMPACT_ATOMS: atom_id res chain seq x y z
N MET A 1 -8.26 -15.26 1.58
CA MET A 1 -7.97 -14.35 2.72
C MET A 1 -6.47 -14.39 2.97
N ARG A 2 -5.70 -13.41 2.46
CA ARG A 2 -4.26 -13.31 2.74
C ARG A 2 -4.10 -12.42 3.96
N ILE A 3 -3.81 -13.02 5.10
CA ILE A 3 -3.44 -12.29 6.31
C ILE A 3 -2.01 -11.81 6.07
N SER A 4 -1.84 -10.53 5.72
CA SER A 4 -0.53 -9.88 5.75
C SER A 4 -0.10 -9.79 7.21
N LEU A 5 0.55 -10.84 7.71
CA LEU A 5 1.05 -10.89 9.08
C LEU A 5 2.29 -9.99 9.16
N VAL A 6 2.10 -8.76 9.63
CA VAL A 6 3.22 -7.86 9.91
C VAL A 6 3.81 -8.29 11.26
N ILE A 7 4.82 -9.17 11.22
CA ILE A 7 5.45 -9.74 12.42
C ILE A 7 6.13 -8.62 13.22
N THR A 8 5.78 -8.50 14.50
CA THR A 8 6.37 -7.51 15.42
C THR A 8 7.79 -7.92 15.86
N HIS A 9 8.57 -7.03 16.48
CA HIS A 9 9.91 -7.37 16.98
C HIS A 9 9.88 -8.57 17.95
N ASP A 10 8.97 -8.53 18.94
CA ASP A 10 8.81 -9.60 19.92
C ASP A 10 8.36 -10.91 19.26
N GLU A 11 7.46 -10.81 18.27
CA GLU A 11 7.04 -11.98 17.50
C GLU A 11 8.16 -12.55 16.63
N LEU A 12 9.06 -11.72 16.09
CA LEU A 12 10.26 -12.15 15.35
C LEU A 12 11.24 -12.87 16.29
N ILE A 13 11.48 -12.32 17.48
CA ILE A 13 12.30 -12.96 18.52
C ILE A 13 11.70 -14.31 18.92
N PHE A 14 10.37 -14.41 19.03
CA PHE A 14 9.70 -15.65 19.40
C PHE A 14 9.71 -16.69 18.26
N CYS A 15 9.46 -16.27 17.01
CA CYS A 15 9.28 -17.18 15.88
C CYS A 15 10.60 -17.71 15.30
N VAL A 16 11.70 -16.94 15.39
CA VAL A 16 13.00 -17.37 14.81
C VAL A 16 13.52 -18.65 15.49
N PRO A 17 13.56 -18.77 16.83
CA PRO A 17 13.95 -20.00 17.51
C PRO A 17 13.02 -21.19 17.23
N GLN A 18 11.74 -20.94 16.95
CA GLN A 18 10.78 -22.01 16.60
C GLN A 18 11.09 -22.63 15.23
N LYS A 19 11.60 -21.83 14.28
CA LYS A 19 11.94 -22.29 12.93
C LYS A 19 13.39 -22.74 12.80
N SER A 20 14.27 -22.14 13.58
CA SER A 20 15.71 -22.39 13.60
C SER A 20 16.16 -22.52 15.07
N PRO A 21 16.02 -23.70 15.68
CA PRO A 21 16.27 -23.91 17.12
C PRO A 21 17.69 -23.59 17.56
N ASN A 22 18.63 -23.59 16.62
CA ASN A 22 20.05 -23.40 16.87
C ASN A 22 20.43 -21.91 16.94
N LEU A 23 19.52 -21.00 16.62
CA LEU A 23 19.77 -19.56 16.63
C LEU A 23 19.36 -18.95 17.97
N VAL A 24 20.31 -18.36 18.67
CA VAL A 24 20.10 -17.64 19.92
C VAL A 24 20.01 -16.14 19.65
N HIS A 25 18.90 -15.53 20.09
CA HIS A 25 18.73 -14.09 19.99
C HIS A 25 19.79 -13.34 20.83
N GLY A 26 20.36 -12.27 20.25
CA GLY A 26 21.44 -11.49 20.87
C GLY A 26 22.85 -12.02 20.60
N VAL A 27 22.97 -13.27 20.18
CA VAL A 27 24.24 -13.95 19.83
C VAL A 27 24.33 -14.14 18.33
N ASP A 28 23.45 -14.97 17.76
CA ASP A 28 23.47 -15.38 16.35
C ASP A 28 22.67 -14.43 15.46
N PHE A 29 21.66 -13.77 16.03
CA PHE A 29 20.87 -12.76 15.34
C PHE A 29 20.43 -11.66 16.28
N ARG A 30 20.23 -10.46 15.73
CA ARG A 30 19.65 -9.30 16.42
C ARG A 30 18.51 -8.75 15.59
N VAL A 31 17.41 -8.40 16.23
CA VAL A 31 16.29 -7.74 15.55
C VAL A 31 16.40 -6.24 15.83
N GLY A 32 16.52 -5.44 14.77
CA GLY A 32 16.64 -3.99 14.89
C GLY A 32 15.37 -3.36 15.47
N GLN A 33 15.53 -2.38 16.34
CA GLN A 33 14.44 -1.56 16.86
C GLN A 33 14.77 -0.08 16.80
N ASN A 34 13.73 0.72 16.58
CA ASN A 34 13.82 2.17 16.75
C ASN A 34 13.66 2.50 18.24
N MET A 35 14.69 3.09 18.81
CA MET A 35 14.74 3.49 20.22
C MET A 35 14.49 5.00 20.34
N CYS A 36 13.86 5.43 21.43
CA CYS A 36 13.85 6.84 21.81
C CYS A 36 15.28 7.23 22.25
N ARG A 37 15.86 8.24 21.60
CA ARG A 37 17.22 8.71 21.90
C ARG A 37 17.39 9.15 23.36
N ASP A 38 16.37 9.77 23.95
CA ASP A 38 16.47 10.42 25.25
C ASP A 38 16.13 9.49 26.42
N THR A 39 15.28 8.47 26.20
CA THR A 39 14.85 7.54 27.26
C THR A 39 15.44 6.15 27.13
N GLY A 40 16.06 5.80 25.99
CA GLY A 40 16.59 4.46 25.71
C GLY A 40 15.51 3.36 25.64
N LYS A 41 14.23 3.73 25.74
CA LYS A 41 13.11 2.79 25.63
C LYS A 41 12.78 2.53 24.16
N GLN A 42 12.26 1.34 23.90
CA GLN A 42 11.69 0.99 22.61
C GLN A 42 10.58 1.99 22.29
N LEU A 43 10.65 2.57 21.10
CA LEU A 43 9.65 3.52 20.68
C LEU A 43 8.43 2.70 20.22
N GLU A 44 7.41 2.55 21.05
CA GLU A 44 6.08 2.07 20.61
C GLU A 44 5.55 2.92 19.43
N ALA A 45 6.03 4.17 19.33
CA ALA A 45 5.77 5.08 18.21
C ALA A 45 6.54 4.76 16.91
N ALA A 46 7.44 3.78 16.89
CA ALA A 46 8.14 3.35 15.67
C ALA A 46 7.18 2.72 14.65
N ARG A 47 6.23 1.91 15.12
CA ARG A 47 5.21 1.29 14.27
C ARG A 47 4.35 2.35 13.56
N PRO A 48 3.69 3.28 14.26
CA PRO A 48 2.94 4.33 13.57
C PRO A 48 3.85 5.24 12.73
N HIS A 49 5.11 5.49 13.13
CA HIS A 49 6.03 6.26 12.31
C HIS A 49 6.34 5.60 10.96
N VAL A 50 6.73 4.33 10.95
CA VAL A 50 7.03 3.57 9.73
C VAL A 50 5.78 3.40 8.86
N LEU A 51 4.64 3.05 9.46
CA LEU A 51 3.37 2.96 8.72
C LEU A 51 3.00 4.31 8.08
N GLY A 52 3.23 5.42 8.80
CA GLY A 52 3.00 6.76 8.28
C GLY A 52 3.94 7.13 7.14
N GLN A 53 5.21 6.69 7.19
CA GLN A 53 6.16 6.89 6.09
C GLN A 53 5.76 6.09 4.85
N CYS A 54 5.55 4.78 4.99
CA CYS A 54 5.12 3.93 3.86
C CYS A 54 3.83 4.43 3.23
N ALA A 55 2.87 4.88 4.03
CA ALA A 55 1.62 5.45 3.50
C ALA A 55 1.85 6.78 2.77
N ARG A 56 2.76 7.65 3.21
CA ARG A 56 3.10 8.90 2.49
C ARG A 56 3.83 8.62 1.17
N GLU A 57 4.76 7.67 1.16
CA GLU A 57 5.45 7.24 -0.06
C GLU A 57 4.46 6.65 -1.08
N GLU A 58 3.57 5.80 -0.60
CA GLU A 58 2.51 5.22 -1.41
C GLU A 58 1.58 6.32 -1.96
N ARG A 59 1.21 7.32 -1.15
CA ARG A 59 0.45 8.49 -1.61
C ARG A 59 1.20 9.23 -2.70
N ASP A 60 2.48 9.52 -2.51
CA ASP A 60 3.28 10.29 -3.47
C ASP A 60 3.41 9.57 -4.81
N ARG A 61 3.57 8.24 -4.79
CA ARG A 61 3.53 7.40 -5.98
C ARG A 61 2.16 7.43 -6.68
N ARG A 62 1.04 7.40 -5.95
CA ARG A 62 -0.31 7.54 -6.55
C ARG A 62 -0.54 8.94 -7.12
N LEU A 63 -0.05 9.98 -6.44
CA LEU A 63 -0.12 11.36 -6.91
C LEU A 63 0.68 11.53 -8.21
N MET A 64 1.89 10.97 -8.32
CA MET A 64 2.65 11.02 -9.58
C MET A 64 1.91 10.36 -10.75
N ALA A 65 1.30 9.18 -10.52
CA ALA A 65 0.50 8.52 -11.56
C ALA A 65 -0.73 9.34 -11.95
N ALA A 66 -1.42 9.93 -10.96
CA ALA A 66 -2.57 10.79 -11.21
C ALA A 66 -2.18 12.10 -11.92
N ASP A 67 -1.03 12.70 -11.59
CA ASP A 67 -0.51 13.89 -12.25
C ASP A 67 -0.28 13.63 -13.75
N ALA A 68 0.31 12.48 -14.10
CA ALA A 68 0.49 12.07 -15.49
C ALA A 68 -0.85 11.91 -16.24
N LEU A 69 -1.85 11.32 -15.58
CA LEU A 69 -3.20 11.16 -16.15
C LEU A 69 -3.91 12.51 -16.33
N PHE A 70 -3.73 13.44 -15.39
CA PHE A 70 -4.30 14.79 -15.49
C PHE A 70 -3.73 15.55 -16.68
N SER A 71 -2.40 15.53 -16.85
CA SER A 71 -1.74 16.15 -18.00
C SER A 71 -2.23 15.56 -19.32
N LYS A 72 -2.30 14.23 -19.43
CA LYS A 72 -2.84 13.53 -20.62
C LYS A 72 -4.28 13.95 -20.93
N ALA A 73 -5.13 14.05 -19.90
CA ALA A 73 -6.52 14.47 -20.06
C ALA A 73 -6.63 15.92 -20.56
N MET A 74 -5.85 16.84 -19.99
CA MET A 74 -5.78 18.24 -20.42
C MET A 74 -5.30 18.38 -21.87
N ASP A 75 -4.25 17.64 -22.26
CA ASP A 75 -3.72 17.65 -23.62
C ASP A 75 -4.74 17.12 -24.64
N SER A 76 -5.54 16.13 -24.25
CA SER A 76 -6.62 15.57 -25.07
C SER A 76 -7.92 16.39 -25.08
N GLY A 77 -8.03 17.41 -24.21
CA GLY A 77 -9.25 18.21 -24.05
C GLY A 77 -10.40 17.48 -23.35
N ASP A 78 -10.15 16.34 -22.70
CA ASP A 78 -11.16 15.55 -21.98
C ASP A 78 -11.42 16.17 -20.59
N ALA A 79 -12.25 17.22 -20.58
CA ALA A 79 -12.60 17.96 -19.36
C ALA A 79 -13.25 17.09 -18.26
N PRO A 80 -14.18 16.16 -18.57
CA PRO A 80 -14.70 15.21 -17.58
C PRO A 80 -13.60 14.37 -16.92
N LYS A 81 -12.66 13.84 -17.71
CA LYS A 81 -11.54 13.04 -17.19
C LYS A 81 -10.58 13.90 -16.35
N ALA A 82 -10.26 15.11 -16.78
CA ALA A 82 -9.43 16.04 -16.00
C ALA A 82 -10.06 16.37 -14.65
N GLN A 83 -11.38 16.57 -14.61
CA GLN A 83 -12.13 16.82 -13.37
C GLN A 83 -12.07 15.61 -12.42
N GLN A 84 -12.29 14.40 -12.92
CA GLN A 84 -12.24 13.17 -12.12
C GLN A 84 -10.84 12.90 -11.55
N VAL A 85 -9.78 13.10 -12.34
CA VAL A 85 -8.40 12.99 -11.85
C VAL A 85 -8.11 14.05 -10.79
N GLY A 86 -8.60 15.28 -10.98
CA GLY A 86 -8.46 16.36 -10.00
C GLY A 86 -9.06 16.00 -8.64
N GLN A 87 -10.27 15.43 -8.63
CA GLN A 87 -10.94 14.94 -7.43
C GLN A 87 -10.17 13.79 -6.77
N TYR A 88 -9.71 12.82 -7.56
CA TYR A 88 -8.91 11.70 -7.05
C TYR A 88 -7.59 12.18 -6.40
N ARG A 89 -6.88 13.13 -7.02
CA ARG A 89 -5.67 13.74 -6.45
C ARG A 89 -5.94 14.43 -5.13
N GLN A 90 -7.07 15.12 -5.02
CA GLN A 90 -7.45 15.78 -3.77
C GLN A 90 -7.73 14.75 -2.67
N ALA A 91 -8.49 13.70 -2.97
CA ALA A 91 -8.76 12.60 -2.04
C ALA A 91 -7.46 11.92 -1.55
N LEU A 92 -6.46 11.76 -2.42
CA LEU A 92 -5.13 11.24 -2.03
C LEU A 92 -4.39 12.14 -1.04
N ARG A 93 -4.51 13.47 -1.16
CA ARG A 93 -3.86 14.42 -0.24
C ARG A 93 -4.46 14.37 1.16
N GLU A 94 -5.74 14.06 1.26
CA GLU A 94 -6.50 13.99 2.51
C GLU A 94 -6.31 12.65 3.26
N VAL A 95 -5.66 11.65 2.64
CA VAL A 95 -5.39 10.35 3.27
C VAL A 95 -4.72 10.45 4.65
N PRO A 96 -3.66 11.27 4.85
CA PRO A 96 -3.03 11.41 6.16
C PRO A 96 -3.89 12.09 7.22
N GLU A 97 -4.98 12.76 6.81
CA GLU A 97 -5.93 13.43 7.69
C GLU A 97 -7.10 12.50 8.07
N GLN A 98 -7.20 11.32 7.46
CA GLN A 98 -8.23 10.35 7.79
C GLN A 98 -8.12 9.88 9.25
N PRO A 99 -9.26 9.62 9.92
CA PRO A 99 -9.26 9.01 11.23
C PRO A 99 -8.53 7.66 11.21
N ARG A 100 -7.77 7.37 12.26
CA ARG A 100 -7.01 6.12 12.45
C ARG A 100 -5.81 5.93 11.50
N PHE A 101 -5.45 6.93 10.69
CA PHE A 101 -4.12 6.99 10.07
C PHE A 101 -3.02 7.00 11.15
N PRO A 102 -1.88 6.32 10.94
CA PRO A 102 -1.51 5.48 9.81
C PRO A 102 -1.82 3.98 9.98
N ALA A 103 -2.43 3.60 11.10
CA ALA A 103 -2.62 2.19 11.45
C ALA A 103 -3.80 1.53 10.73
N ASN A 104 -4.84 2.30 10.40
CA ASN A 104 -6.05 1.78 9.75
C ASN A 104 -6.74 2.92 8.97
N PHE A 105 -6.67 2.90 7.64
CA PHE A 105 -7.27 3.93 6.78
C PHE A 105 -7.63 3.31 5.42
N THR A 106 -8.32 4.05 4.57
CA THR A 106 -8.77 3.54 3.26
C THR A 106 -8.28 4.44 2.14
N TRP A 107 -7.72 3.82 1.10
CA TRP A 107 -7.32 4.52 -0.11
C TRP A 107 -8.55 4.86 -0.95
N PRO A 108 -8.63 6.06 -1.55
CA PRO A 108 -9.67 6.37 -2.51
C PRO A 108 -9.58 5.43 -3.72
N ASP A 109 -10.73 5.02 -4.24
CA ASP A 109 -10.79 4.19 -5.43
C ASP A 109 -10.28 4.96 -6.64
N ILE A 110 -9.59 4.26 -7.54
CA ILE A 110 -9.19 4.81 -8.82
C ILE A 110 -10.47 4.94 -9.66
N PRO A 111 -10.83 6.14 -10.14
CA PRO A 111 -11.98 6.32 -11.02
C PRO A 111 -11.93 5.36 -12.22
N ASP A 112 -13.02 4.66 -12.54
CA ASP A 112 -13.07 3.69 -13.66
C ASP A 112 -12.70 4.32 -15.01
N ALA A 113 -12.99 5.61 -15.21
CA ALA A 113 -12.58 6.38 -16.38
C ALA A 113 -11.04 6.54 -16.54
N LEU A 114 -10.28 6.16 -15.51
CA LEU A 114 -8.82 6.14 -15.45
C LEU A 114 -8.22 4.74 -15.44
N SER A 115 -9.05 3.69 -15.28
CA SER A 115 -8.69 2.36 -15.74
C SER A 115 -8.73 2.39 -17.26
N ASP A 116 -7.63 2.77 -17.90
CA ASP A 116 -7.41 2.37 -19.30
C ASP A 116 -7.69 0.85 -19.33
N PRO A 117 -8.60 0.35 -20.19
CA PRO A 117 -8.73 -1.07 -20.36
C PRO A 117 -7.39 -1.56 -20.94
N ALA A 118 -6.50 -2.03 -20.08
CA ALA A 118 -5.56 -3.06 -20.50
C ALA A 118 -6.41 -4.13 -21.20
N PRO A 119 -6.00 -4.60 -22.39
CA PRO A 119 -6.88 -5.30 -23.30
C PRO A 119 -7.62 -6.39 -22.55
N SER A 120 -8.96 -6.30 -22.56
CA SER A 120 -9.84 -7.37 -22.15
C SER A 120 -9.27 -8.65 -22.75
N ASN A 121 -8.74 -9.53 -21.91
CA ASN A 121 -8.49 -10.90 -22.32
C ASN A 121 -9.87 -11.56 -22.38
N ASP A 122 -10.63 -11.22 -23.43
CA ASP A 122 -11.81 -11.94 -23.88
C ASP A 122 -11.34 -13.32 -24.36
N GLN A 123 -11.11 -14.20 -23.39
CA GLN A 123 -11.06 -15.63 -23.57
C GLN A 123 -12.21 -16.23 -22.76
N ASN A 124 -13.43 -15.82 -23.11
CA ASN A 124 -14.61 -16.64 -22.90
C ASN A 124 -15.44 -16.68 -24.19
N THR A 125 -14.88 -17.29 -25.23
CA THR A 125 -15.69 -17.88 -26.28
C THR A 125 -16.19 -19.23 -25.80
N LYS A 126 -17.43 -19.25 -25.30
CA LYS A 126 -18.28 -20.44 -25.36
C LYS A 126 -18.34 -20.92 -26.81
N THR A 127 -17.87 -22.15 -27.06
CA THR A 127 -18.42 -22.97 -28.13
C THR A 127 -18.66 -24.38 -27.61
N GLN A 128 -19.88 -24.58 -27.15
CA GLN A 128 -20.57 -25.87 -27.22
C GLN A 128 -20.64 -26.28 -28.69
N THR A 129 -20.07 -27.44 -29.07
CA THR A 129 -20.61 -28.39 -30.07
C THR A 129 -19.67 -29.62 -30.11
N THR A 130 -20.15 -30.77 -29.65
CA THR A 130 -19.81 -32.04 -30.30
C THR A 130 -21.00 -32.97 -30.16
N ASP A 131 -21.76 -33.03 -31.25
CA ASP A 131 -22.73 -34.04 -31.60
C ASP A 131 -21.98 -35.02 -32.52
N THR A 132 -21.89 -36.30 -32.14
CA THR A 132 -21.82 -37.52 -32.98
C THR A 132 -21.79 -38.73 -32.05
#